data_AF-A0A7X6PVK2-F1
#
_entry.id   AF-A0A7X6PVK2-F1
#
_cell.length_a   1.000
_cell.length_b   1.000
_cell.length_c   1.000
_cell.angle_alpha   90.00
_cell.angle_beta   90.00
_cell.angle_gamma   90.00
#
_symmetry.space_group_name_H-M   'P 1'
#
loop_
_entity.id
_entity.type
_entity.pdbx_description
1 polymer ?
#
loop_
_entity_poly.entity_id
_entity_poly.type
_entity_poly.pdbx_seq_one_letter_code
_entity_poly.pdbx_strand_id
1 'polypeptide(L)'
;MYQSRPVSPRIQYMRELIRDRVIRNDAERALIMTEAYKKYEHIVPVIKKPLAMLEYCKKKLIRVEDFEVIVANRGEHFLGSTFIPEWTGIQTEMYSNDPSRPGAWLLEQDGLYHNPEEDIVKMTISPVDVEKLKGIADYWNERTYTRIADAWQPDGYDELCRLNVSKNVTGAPLIMMQTGHLSPGYKKLINMGIGSIKKQAQDWIDENNGNLMGDKTKKYLFYKSAVISCDALT
;
A
#
# COMPACT_ATOMS: atom_id res chain seq x y z
N MET A 1 -2.92 -8.43 -42.80
CA MET A 1 -2.43 -7.39 -41.87
C MET A 1 -3.62 -6.90 -41.06
N TYR A 2 -3.62 -6.98 -39.74
CA TYR A 2 -4.75 -6.52 -38.92
C TYR A 2 -4.80 -4.99 -38.97
N GLN A 3 -5.91 -4.41 -39.42
CA GLN A 3 -6.11 -2.96 -39.40
C GLN A 3 -6.77 -2.58 -38.07
N SER A 4 -6.07 -1.81 -37.25
CA SER A 4 -6.62 -1.31 -36.00
C SER A 4 -7.76 -0.32 -36.25
N ARG A 5 -8.77 -0.37 -35.38
CA ARG A 5 -9.82 0.66 -35.34
C ARG A 5 -9.27 1.95 -34.70
N PRO A 6 -9.83 3.12 -35.04
CA PRO A 6 -9.46 4.37 -34.39
C PRO A 6 -9.80 4.33 -32.89
N VAL A 7 -8.95 5.00 -32.10
CA VAL A 7 -9.17 5.21 -30.65
C VAL A 7 -10.28 6.25 -30.48
N SER A 8 -11.16 6.06 -29.49
CA SER A 8 -12.21 7.06 -29.21
C SER A 8 -11.61 8.34 -28.61
N PRO A 9 -12.25 9.51 -28.80
CA PRO A 9 -11.76 10.78 -28.22
C PRO A 9 -11.52 10.72 -26.71
N ARG A 10 -12.38 10.00 -25.97
CA ARG A 10 -12.24 9.77 -24.52
C ARG A 10 -10.94 9.04 -24.16
N ILE A 11 -10.63 7.96 -24.87
CA ILE A 11 -9.41 7.16 -24.60
C ILE A 11 -8.16 7.93 -25.03
N GLN A 12 -8.25 8.69 -26.13
CA GLN A 12 -7.17 9.57 -26.56
C GLN A 12 -6.85 10.61 -25.48
N TYR A 13 -7.87 11.29 -24.95
CA TYR A 13 -7.71 12.28 -23.88
C TYR A 13 -7.10 11.66 -22.60
N MET A 14 -7.63 10.53 -22.14
CA MET A 14 -7.07 9.83 -20.97
C MET A 14 -5.61 9.43 -21.18
N ARG A 15 -5.24 8.99 -22.40
CA ARG A 15 -3.86 8.64 -22.72
C ARG A 15 -2.92 9.84 -22.64
N GLU A 16 -3.34 11.01 -23.11
CA GLU A 16 -2.56 12.25 -23.02
C GLU A 16 -2.31 12.62 -21.55
N LEU A 17 -3.37 12.64 -20.74
CA LEU A 17 -3.26 12.87 -19.30
C LEU A 17 -2.31 11.89 -18.59
N ILE A 18 -2.33 10.60 -18.96
CA ILE A 18 -1.42 9.61 -18.39
C ILE A 18 0.02 9.84 -18.83
N ARG A 19 0.27 10.20 -20.10
CA ARG A 19 1.64 10.37 -20.62
C ARG A 19 2.34 11.57 -20.00
N ASP A 20 1.59 12.65 -19.82
CA ASP A 20 2.13 13.93 -19.34
C ASP A 20 2.00 14.08 -17.82
N ARG A 21 1.63 12.99 -17.12
CA ARG A 21 1.38 13.01 -15.68
C ARG A 21 2.64 13.31 -14.87
N VAL A 22 2.44 14.11 -13.82
CA VAL A 22 3.33 14.18 -12.66
C VAL A 22 2.58 13.54 -11.49
N ILE A 23 3.13 12.45 -10.94
CA ILE A 23 2.47 11.68 -9.89
C ILE A 23 2.55 12.45 -8.58
N ARG A 24 1.41 12.95 -8.10
CA ARG A 24 1.35 13.60 -6.79
C ARG A 24 1.19 12.57 -5.68
N ASN A 25 2.15 12.53 -4.77
CA ASN A 25 2.06 11.74 -3.56
C ASN A 25 1.26 12.48 -2.49
N ASP A 26 0.51 11.73 -1.69
CA ASP A 26 -0.28 12.23 -0.57
C ASP A 26 -0.09 11.38 0.70
N ALA A 27 -0.43 11.97 1.85
CA ALA A 27 -0.29 11.32 3.15
C ALA A 27 -1.54 10.54 3.61
N GLU A 28 -2.65 10.58 2.85
CA GLU A 28 -3.98 10.12 3.28
C GLU A 28 -3.94 8.70 3.84
N ARG A 29 -3.48 7.76 3.00
CA ARG A 29 -3.42 6.35 3.37
C ARG A 29 -2.56 6.15 4.61
N ALA A 30 -1.40 6.80 4.68
CA ALA A 30 -0.47 6.60 5.79
C ALA A 30 -1.06 7.08 7.11
N LEU A 31 -1.78 8.21 7.10
CA LEU A 31 -2.50 8.71 8.28
C LEU A 31 -3.58 7.73 8.72
N ILE A 32 -4.47 7.32 7.81
CA ILE A 32 -5.57 6.39 8.13
C ILE A 32 -5.03 5.05 8.66
N MET A 33 -3.99 4.52 8.01
CA MET A 33 -3.36 3.27 8.44
C MET A 33 -2.69 3.43 9.81
N THR A 34 -2.06 4.56 10.09
CA THR A 34 -1.47 4.84 11.42
C THR A 34 -2.54 4.86 12.51
N GLU A 35 -3.66 5.56 12.28
CA GLU A 35 -4.78 5.59 13.21
C GLU A 35 -5.35 4.19 13.47
N ALA A 36 -5.55 3.41 12.40
CA ALA A 36 -6.08 2.06 12.51
C ALA A 36 -5.11 1.13 13.26
N TYR A 37 -3.80 1.23 12.99
CA TYR A 37 -2.80 0.41 13.67
C TYR A 37 -2.70 0.74 15.16
N LYS A 38 -2.76 2.03 15.53
CA LYS A 38 -2.88 2.46 16.93
C LYS A 38 -4.14 1.92 17.60
N LYS A 39 -5.29 2.00 16.91
CA LYS A 39 -6.58 1.47 17.41
C LYS A 39 -6.56 -0.03 17.65
N TYR A 40 -5.83 -0.78 16.83
CA TYR A 40 -5.76 -2.24 16.88
C TYR A 40 -4.39 -2.76 17.34
N GLU A 41 -3.64 -2.00 18.14
CA GLU A 41 -2.24 -2.27 18.51
C GLU A 41 -2.03 -3.70 19.02
N HIS A 42 -2.93 -4.19 19.87
CA HIS A 42 -2.82 -5.49 20.54
C HIS A 42 -3.52 -6.65 19.81
N ILE A 43 -4.05 -6.39 18.61
CA ILE A 43 -4.72 -7.41 17.80
C ILE A 43 -3.69 -8.21 16.99
N VAL A 44 -3.87 -9.53 16.94
CA VAL A 44 -3.03 -10.44 16.14
C VAL A 44 -2.98 -10.00 14.67
N PRO A 45 -1.81 -10.06 13.97
CA PRO A 45 -1.66 -9.50 12.63
C PRO A 45 -2.69 -9.98 11.60
N VAL A 46 -3.10 -11.26 11.66
CA VAL A 46 -4.11 -11.83 10.75
C VAL A 46 -5.47 -11.13 10.85
N ILE A 47 -5.80 -10.52 11.99
CA ILE A 47 -7.02 -9.71 12.17
C ILE A 47 -6.72 -8.21 12.08
N LYS A 48 -5.55 -7.75 12.54
CA LYS A 48 -5.16 -6.34 12.50
C LYS A 48 -5.15 -5.78 11.07
N LYS A 49 -4.53 -6.50 10.14
CA LYS A 49 -4.40 -6.06 8.73
C LYS A 49 -5.76 -5.84 8.03
N PRO A 50 -6.71 -6.80 8.05
CA PRO A 50 -8.01 -6.59 7.43
C PRO A 50 -8.84 -5.52 8.17
N LEU A 51 -8.72 -5.38 9.50
CA LEU A 51 -9.36 -4.27 10.21
C LEU A 51 -8.80 -2.91 9.77
N ALA A 52 -7.49 -2.78 9.60
CA ALA A 52 -6.90 -1.55 9.09
C ALA A 52 -7.32 -1.25 7.64
N MET A 53 -7.42 -2.28 6.79
CA MET A 53 -7.97 -2.13 5.45
C MET A 53 -9.44 -1.67 5.46
N LEU A 54 -10.25 -2.20 6.38
CA LEU A 54 -11.64 -1.77 6.57
C LEU A 54 -11.72 -0.30 6.99
N GLU A 55 -10.88 0.16 7.92
CA GLU A 55 -10.81 1.58 8.28
C GLU A 55 -10.37 2.45 7.09
N TYR A 56 -9.40 1.98 6.30
CA TYR A 56 -8.97 2.66 5.08
C TYR A 56 -10.11 2.80 4.08
N CYS A 57 -10.79 1.72 3.71
CA CYS A 57 -11.92 1.76 2.77
C CYS A 57 -13.07 2.65 3.24
N LYS A 58 -13.29 2.77 4.56
CA LYS A 58 -14.34 3.64 5.13
C LYS A 58 -14.02 5.13 5.06
N LYS A 59 -12.73 5.49 5.11
CA LYS A 59 -12.29 6.88 5.25
C LYS A 59 -11.68 7.46 3.98
N LYS A 60 -11.20 6.61 3.07
CA LYS A 60 -10.52 7.03 1.85
C LYS A 60 -11.40 7.98 1.03
N LEU A 61 -10.84 9.09 0.58
CA LEU A 61 -11.38 9.95 -0.45
C LEU A 61 -11.59 9.14 -1.73
N ILE A 62 -12.83 9.10 -2.20
CA ILE A 62 -13.19 8.54 -3.49
C ILE A 62 -13.22 9.66 -4.51
N ARG A 63 -12.47 9.46 -5.59
CA ARG A 63 -12.38 10.38 -6.72
C ARG A 63 -12.82 9.65 -7.98
N VAL A 64 -13.61 10.34 -8.80
CA VAL A 64 -14.09 9.87 -10.09
C VAL A 64 -13.87 10.99 -11.09
N GLU A 65 -13.19 10.71 -12.19
CA GLU A 65 -13.00 11.68 -13.26
C GLU A 65 -14.13 11.61 -14.29
N ASP A 66 -14.48 12.74 -14.90
CA ASP A 66 -15.57 12.83 -15.88
C ASP A 66 -15.38 11.93 -17.12
N PHE A 67 -14.12 11.57 -17.43
CA PHE A 67 -13.77 10.71 -18.57
C PHE A 67 -13.66 9.22 -18.21
N GLU A 68 -13.77 8.84 -16.94
CA GLU A 68 -13.64 7.45 -16.51
C GLU A 68 -14.88 6.61 -16.86
N VAL A 69 -14.64 5.37 -17.25
CA VAL A 69 -15.68 4.32 -17.37
C VAL A 69 -15.50 3.27 -16.29
N ILE A 70 -14.24 2.99 -15.94
CA ILE A 70 -13.86 2.17 -14.81
C ILE A 70 -13.31 3.15 -13.78
N VAL A 71 -14.00 3.23 -12.64
CA VAL A 71 -13.71 4.21 -11.59
C VAL A 71 -12.86 3.57 -10.49
N ALA A 72 -11.74 4.19 -10.16
CA ALA A 72 -10.93 3.85 -9.00
C ALA A 72 -9.79 4.87 -8.84
N ASN A 73 -9.53 5.30 -7.61
CA ASN A 73 -8.38 6.14 -7.31
C ASN A 73 -7.46 5.50 -6.26
N ARG A 74 -6.15 5.66 -6.43
CA ARG A 74 -5.14 5.16 -5.48
C ARG A 74 -4.86 6.17 -4.37
N GLY A 75 -4.60 7.42 -4.73
CA GLY A 75 -4.38 8.55 -3.83
C GLY A 75 -5.49 9.59 -3.91
N GLU A 76 -5.29 10.73 -3.26
CA GLU A 76 -6.22 11.86 -3.27
C GLU A 76 -6.26 12.59 -4.62
N HIS A 77 -5.23 12.40 -5.43
CA HIS A 77 -5.03 13.07 -6.71
C HIS A 77 -5.20 12.13 -7.90
N PHE A 78 -5.52 12.68 -9.07
CA PHE A 78 -5.54 11.95 -10.34
C PHE A 78 -4.16 11.33 -10.60
N LEU A 79 -4.13 10.00 -10.78
CA LEU A 79 -2.89 9.19 -10.90
C LEU A 79 -1.91 9.39 -9.74
N GLY A 80 -2.40 9.81 -8.57
CA GLY A 80 -1.61 10.01 -7.37
C GLY A 80 -1.14 8.70 -6.75
N SER A 81 -0.17 8.83 -5.84
CA SER A 81 0.43 7.72 -5.11
C SER A 81 0.37 7.96 -3.61
N THR A 82 0.51 6.90 -2.83
CA THR A 82 0.34 6.91 -1.38
C THR A 82 1.46 6.17 -0.68
N PHE A 83 1.65 6.47 0.61
CA PHE A 83 2.67 5.83 1.42
C PHE A 83 2.18 4.55 2.11
N ILE A 84 3.11 3.60 2.24
CA ILE A 84 2.88 2.28 2.85
C ILE A 84 3.80 2.13 4.08
N PRO A 85 3.55 2.91 5.14
CA PRO A 85 4.49 3.01 6.26
C PRO A 85 4.66 1.70 7.02
N GLU A 86 3.68 0.80 6.98
CA GLU A 86 3.77 -0.49 7.66
C GLU A 86 4.85 -1.42 7.09
N TRP A 87 5.38 -1.15 5.89
CA TRP A 87 6.45 -1.93 5.29
C TRP A 87 7.83 -1.34 5.57
N THR A 88 8.06 -0.08 5.20
CA THR A 88 9.40 0.53 5.19
C THR A 88 9.54 1.73 6.11
N GLY A 89 8.50 2.06 6.88
CA GLY A 89 8.46 3.27 7.70
C GLY A 89 8.19 4.53 6.88
N ILE A 90 8.46 5.68 7.49
CA ILE A 90 8.35 6.99 6.87
C ILE A 90 9.76 7.52 6.62
N GLN A 91 10.05 7.86 5.37
CA GLN A 91 11.29 8.50 4.95
C GLN A 91 10.92 9.85 4.36
N THR A 92 11.42 10.93 4.96
CA THR A 92 11.08 12.31 4.56
C THR A 92 12.32 13.16 4.32
N GLU A 93 13.50 12.56 4.47
CA GLU A 93 14.77 13.27 4.48
C GLU A 93 15.13 13.79 3.08
N MET A 94 14.62 13.16 2.00
CA MET A 94 14.80 13.67 0.64
C MET A 94 14.11 15.02 0.41
N TYR A 95 13.06 15.36 1.16
CA TYR A 95 12.30 16.61 1.05
C TYR A 95 13.02 17.75 1.78
N SER A 96 14.22 18.09 1.32
CA SER A 96 15.17 18.95 2.03
C SER A 96 15.37 20.32 1.40
N ASN A 97 14.98 20.50 0.13
CA ASN A 97 15.29 21.69 -0.65
C ASN A 97 16.80 22.04 -0.71
N ASP A 98 17.67 21.06 -0.43
CA ASP A 98 19.12 21.21 -0.49
C ASP A 98 19.63 20.52 -1.78
N PRO A 99 19.94 21.28 -2.84
CA PRO A 99 20.39 20.71 -4.11
C PRO A 99 21.76 20.03 -4.02
N SER A 100 22.51 20.21 -2.94
CA SER A 100 23.79 19.51 -2.74
C SER A 100 23.60 18.07 -2.29
N ARG A 101 22.42 17.72 -1.78
CA ARG A 101 22.11 16.38 -1.28
C ARG A 101 21.71 15.47 -2.46
N PRO A 102 22.38 14.31 -2.64
CA PRO A 102 22.00 13.35 -3.65
C PRO A 102 20.54 12.90 -3.49
N GLY A 103 19.77 12.95 -4.58
CA GLY A 103 18.36 12.58 -4.60
C GLY A 103 17.42 13.56 -3.88
N ALA A 104 17.88 14.78 -3.59
CA ALA A 104 17.04 15.79 -2.96
C ALA A 104 15.85 16.16 -3.85
N TRP A 105 14.69 16.29 -3.21
CA TRP A 105 13.51 16.88 -3.82
C TRP A 105 13.49 18.37 -3.49
N LEU A 106 13.25 19.20 -4.51
CA LEU A 106 13.33 20.66 -4.42
C LEU A 106 11.95 21.28 -4.51
N LEU A 107 11.73 22.36 -3.76
CA LEU A 107 10.47 23.10 -3.78
C LEU A 107 10.43 24.00 -5.02
N GLU A 108 9.44 23.82 -5.88
CA GLU A 108 9.30 24.60 -7.11
C GLU A 108 8.23 25.72 -6.99
N GLN A 109 8.03 26.47 -8.08
CA GLN A 109 7.12 27.61 -8.14
C GLN A 109 5.65 27.24 -7.90
N ASP A 110 5.28 25.98 -8.14
CA ASP A 110 3.94 25.45 -7.86
C ASP A 110 3.70 25.13 -6.37
N GLY A 111 4.72 25.33 -5.53
CA GLY A 111 4.67 25.08 -4.08
C GLY A 111 4.74 23.61 -3.69
N LEU A 112 5.16 22.73 -4.60
CA LEU A 112 5.36 21.30 -4.35
C LEU A 112 6.85 20.95 -4.36
N TYR A 113 7.22 19.93 -3.59
CA TYR A 113 8.52 19.27 -3.75
C TYR A 113 8.48 18.41 -5.02
N HIS A 114 9.44 18.56 -5.91
CA HIS A 114 9.63 17.74 -7.11
C HIS A 114 10.85 16.84 -6.95
N ASN A 115 10.76 15.62 -7.46
CA ASN A 115 11.89 14.71 -7.52
C ASN A 115 12.92 15.15 -8.58
N PRO A 116 14.16 14.64 -8.53
CA PRO A 116 15.20 15.04 -9.48
C PRO A 116 14.78 14.92 -10.96
N GLU A 117 15.25 15.83 -11.81
CA GLU A 117 14.89 15.89 -13.23
C GLU A 117 15.38 14.67 -14.03
N GLU A 118 16.39 13.96 -13.54
CA GLU A 118 16.91 12.73 -14.14
C GLU A 118 16.02 11.51 -13.88
N ASP A 119 15.12 11.57 -12.90
CA ASP A 119 14.22 10.45 -12.60
C ASP A 119 13.21 10.24 -13.74
N ILE A 120 13.07 8.98 -14.16
CA ILE A 120 12.16 8.57 -15.25
C ILE A 120 10.70 8.88 -14.91
N VAL A 121 10.33 8.70 -13.64
CA VAL A 121 8.97 8.94 -13.16
C VAL A 121 8.94 10.28 -12.45
N LYS A 122 8.17 11.23 -12.99
CA LYS A 122 7.98 12.54 -12.37
C LYS A 122 7.00 12.43 -11.21
N MET A 123 7.42 12.94 -10.06
CA MET A 123 6.68 12.84 -8.82
C MET A 123 6.75 14.14 -8.03
N THR A 124 5.65 14.45 -7.33
CA THR A 124 5.56 15.59 -6.42
C THR A 124 4.99 15.21 -5.07
N ILE A 125 5.17 16.07 -4.07
CA ILE A 125 4.47 16.02 -2.79
C ILE A 125 4.32 17.42 -2.23
N SER A 126 3.22 17.71 -1.52
CA SER A 126 3.05 19.01 -0.87
C SER A 126 3.84 19.09 0.45
N PRO A 127 4.34 20.27 0.85
CA PRO A 127 4.95 20.45 2.17
C PRO A 127 4.02 20.06 3.32
N VAL A 128 2.71 20.28 3.17
CA VAL A 128 1.70 19.88 4.15
C VAL A 128 1.66 18.37 4.33
N ASP A 129 1.73 17.60 3.24
CA ASP A 129 1.75 16.15 3.31
C ASP A 129 3.08 15.61 3.86
N VAL A 130 4.20 16.29 3.58
CA VAL A 130 5.49 15.99 4.22
C VAL A 130 5.39 16.14 5.75
N GLU A 131 4.81 17.23 6.25
CA GLU A 131 4.65 17.44 7.70
C GLU A 131 3.69 16.44 8.35
N LYS A 132 2.59 16.08 7.66
CA LYS A 132 1.70 15.00 8.10
C LYS A 132 2.46 13.67 8.24
N LEU A 133 3.32 13.32 7.28
CA LEU A 133 4.11 12.09 7.31
C LEU A 133 5.13 12.12 8.46
N LYS A 134 5.85 13.24 8.65
CA LYS A 134 6.76 13.42 9.79
C LYS A 134 6.02 13.19 11.13
N GLY A 135 4.80 13.71 11.26
CA GLY A 135 3.97 13.53 12.46
C GLY A 135 3.61 12.08 12.82
N ILE A 136 3.77 11.14 11.88
CA ILE A 136 3.54 9.70 12.12
C ILE A 136 4.82 8.86 12.07
N ALA A 137 5.98 9.45 11.77
CA ALA A 137 7.24 8.72 11.56
C ALA A 137 7.68 7.92 12.80
N ASP A 138 7.66 8.56 13.98
CA ASP A 138 8.07 7.93 15.24
C ASP A 138 7.26 6.67 15.57
N TYR A 139 5.97 6.66 15.23
CA TYR A 139 5.13 5.49 15.45
C TYR A 139 5.65 4.29 14.65
N TRP A 140 6.04 4.51 13.39
CA TRP A 140 6.43 3.46 12.48
C TRP A 140 7.87 2.99 12.61
N ASN A 141 8.78 3.77 13.20
CA ASN A 141 10.21 3.44 13.30
C ASN A 141 10.48 2.01 13.79
N GLU A 142 9.73 1.54 14.79
CA GLU A 142 9.84 0.17 15.35
C GLU A 142 8.63 -0.73 15.04
N ARG A 143 7.74 -0.31 14.13
CA ARG A 143 6.46 -1.00 13.84
C ARG A 143 6.30 -1.43 12.38
N THR A 144 7.41 -1.56 11.67
CA THR A 144 7.41 -2.03 10.28
C THR A 144 7.49 -3.57 10.20
N TYR A 145 6.98 -4.15 9.12
CA TYR A 145 7.18 -5.57 8.84
C TYR A 145 8.64 -5.92 8.63
N THR A 146 9.38 -5.02 7.98
CA THR A 146 10.82 -5.13 7.81
C THR A 146 11.51 -5.31 9.15
N ARG A 147 11.16 -4.51 10.18
CA ARG A 147 11.73 -4.63 11.53
C ARG A 147 11.46 -5.98 12.17
N ILE A 148 10.26 -6.54 11.97
CA ILE A 148 9.90 -7.88 12.47
C ILE A 148 10.77 -8.95 11.81
N ALA A 149 10.97 -8.87 10.49
CA ALA A 149 11.79 -9.83 9.77
C ALA A 149 13.27 -9.72 10.14
N ASP A 150 13.76 -8.48 10.30
CA ASP A 150 15.15 -8.22 10.69
C ASP A 150 15.47 -8.80 12.08
N ALA A 151 14.51 -8.79 12.99
CA ALA A 151 14.67 -9.41 14.31
C ALA A 151 14.84 -10.94 14.27
N TRP A 152 14.53 -11.59 13.14
CA TRP A 152 14.61 -13.03 12.95
C TRP A 152 15.67 -13.40 11.89
N GLN A 153 16.63 -12.51 11.63
CA GLN A 153 17.74 -12.78 10.72
C GLN A 153 18.51 -14.04 11.18
N PRO A 154 18.83 -14.96 10.25
CA PRO A 154 19.61 -16.13 10.58
C PRO A 154 21.07 -15.76 10.85
N ASP A 155 21.73 -16.53 11.71
CA ASP A 155 23.17 -16.44 11.90
C ASP A 155 23.90 -16.54 10.54
N GLY A 156 24.86 -15.64 10.31
CA GLY A 156 25.62 -15.56 9.05
C GLY A 156 25.01 -14.68 7.96
N TYR A 157 23.84 -14.04 8.19
CA TYR A 157 23.25 -13.10 7.23
C TYR A 157 24.19 -11.93 6.88
N ASP A 158 24.87 -11.37 7.87
CA ASP A 158 25.83 -10.28 7.66
C ASP A 158 27.02 -10.72 6.82
N GLU A 159 27.48 -11.97 6.98
CA GLU A 159 28.55 -12.52 6.15
C GLU A 159 28.09 -12.67 4.70
N LEU A 160 26.89 -13.21 4.46
CA LEU A 160 26.29 -13.28 3.13
C LEU A 160 26.25 -11.90 2.46
N CYS A 161 25.82 -10.88 3.20
CA CYS A 161 25.75 -9.49 2.73
C CYS A 161 27.14 -8.92 2.43
N ARG A 162 28.13 -9.17 3.29
CA ARG A 162 29.51 -8.71 3.11
C ARG A 162 30.19 -9.35 1.89
N LEU A 163 29.89 -10.62 1.62
CA LEU A 163 30.44 -11.36 0.47
C LEU A 163 29.88 -10.86 -0.87
N ASN A 164 28.79 -10.09 -0.88
CA ASN A 164 28.15 -9.56 -2.09
C ASN A 164 27.84 -10.65 -3.15
N VAL A 165 27.55 -11.87 -2.71
CA VAL A 165 27.17 -13.01 -3.58
C VAL A 165 25.65 -13.10 -3.80
N SER A 166 24.89 -12.12 -3.27
CA SER A 166 23.45 -11.98 -3.45
C SER A 166 23.08 -10.51 -3.64
N LYS A 167 21.79 -10.22 -3.88
CA LYS A 167 21.29 -8.83 -3.94
C LYS A 167 21.21 -8.15 -2.57
N ASN A 168 21.35 -8.91 -1.48
CA ASN A 168 21.40 -8.33 -0.14
C ASN A 168 22.81 -7.79 0.12
N VAL A 169 22.86 -6.55 0.58
CA VAL A 169 24.10 -5.83 0.89
C VAL A 169 24.13 -5.48 2.38
N THR A 170 25.30 -5.11 2.89
CA THR A 170 25.44 -4.76 4.32
C THR A 170 24.49 -3.64 4.71
N GLY A 171 23.71 -3.83 5.77
CA GLY A 171 22.70 -2.88 6.23
C GLY A 171 21.37 -2.90 5.45
N ALA A 172 21.23 -3.77 4.43
CA ALA A 172 19.96 -3.97 3.77
C ALA A 172 19.00 -4.77 4.66
N PRO A 173 17.69 -4.47 4.64
CA PRO A 173 16.72 -5.25 5.38
C PRO A 173 16.47 -6.63 4.77
N LEU A 174 16.10 -7.60 5.61
CA LEU A 174 15.84 -8.99 5.22
C LEU A 174 14.66 -9.10 4.25
N ILE A 175 13.60 -8.32 4.49
CA ILE A 175 12.47 -8.15 3.57
C ILE A 175 12.35 -6.69 3.18
N MET A 176 12.36 -6.41 1.87
CA MET A 176 12.41 -5.04 1.33
C MET A 176 11.11 -4.63 0.61
N MET A 177 10.19 -5.57 0.35
CA MET A 177 8.98 -5.27 -0.40
C MET A 177 7.83 -6.22 -0.07
N GLN A 178 6.61 -5.73 -0.24
CA GLN A 178 5.42 -6.57 -0.22
C GLN A 178 5.45 -7.67 -1.28
N THR A 179 4.86 -8.81 -0.94
CA THR A 179 4.52 -9.81 -1.94
C THR A 179 3.42 -9.25 -2.84
N GLY A 180 3.67 -9.26 -4.16
CA GLY A 180 2.68 -8.88 -5.17
C GLY A 180 2.63 -9.85 -6.36
N HIS A 181 3.61 -10.73 -6.50
CA HIS A 181 3.75 -11.67 -7.61
C HIS A 181 2.75 -12.83 -7.50
N LEU A 182 1.46 -12.54 -7.68
CA LEU A 182 0.37 -13.52 -7.70
C LEU A 182 -0.73 -13.10 -8.68
N SER A 183 -1.46 -14.08 -9.20
CA SER A 183 -2.71 -13.85 -9.94
C SER A 183 -3.89 -14.23 -9.04
N PRO A 184 -4.68 -13.25 -8.56
CA PRO A 184 -5.84 -13.54 -7.72
C PRO A 184 -6.88 -14.40 -8.45
N GLY A 185 -7.79 -15.00 -7.67
CA GLY A 185 -8.91 -15.78 -8.18
C GLY A 185 -10.01 -14.91 -8.83
N TYR A 186 -9.70 -14.08 -9.82
CA TYR A 186 -10.64 -13.17 -10.49
C TYR A 186 -11.88 -13.88 -11.02
N LYS A 187 -11.72 -15.09 -11.59
CA LYS A 187 -12.86 -15.91 -12.05
C LYS A 187 -13.84 -16.24 -10.92
N LYS A 188 -13.32 -16.53 -9.72
CA LYS A 188 -14.15 -16.79 -8.54
C LYS A 188 -14.88 -15.51 -8.12
N LEU A 189 -14.17 -14.37 -8.06
CA LEU A 189 -14.75 -13.08 -7.70
C LEU A 189 -15.90 -12.68 -8.65
N ILE A 190 -15.67 -12.75 -9.96
CA ILE A 190 -16.66 -12.36 -10.98
C ILE A 190 -17.88 -13.29 -10.93
N ASN A 191 -17.67 -14.61 -10.81
CA ASN A 191 -18.77 -15.56 -10.91
C ASN A 191 -19.57 -15.71 -9.61
N MET A 192 -18.96 -15.48 -8.44
CA MET A 192 -19.62 -15.70 -7.14
C MET A 192 -20.02 -14.40 -6.44
N GLY A 193 -19.27 -13.31 -6.67
CA GLY A 193 -19.40 -12.07 -5.91
C GLY A 193 -18.79 -12.14 -4.51
N ILE A 194 -18.41 -10.97 -3.99
CA ILE A 194 -17.78 -10.82 -2.66
C ILE A 194 -18.75 -11.25 -1.55
N GLY A 195 -20.05 -10.94 -1.68
CA GLY A 195 -21.07 -11.34 -0.70
C GLY A 195 -21.15 -12.85 -0.48
N SER A 196 -21.06 -13.65 -1.54
CA SER A 196 -21.05 -15.11 -1.44
C SER A 196 -19.77 -15.63 -0.78
N ILE A 197 -18.62 -15.00 -1.05
CA ILE A 197 -17.34 -15.36 -0.41
C ILE A 197 -17.39 -15.04 1.08
N LYS A 198 -17.94 -13.88 1.46
CA LYS A 198 -18.20 -13.52 2.86
C LYS A 198 -19.08 -14.56 3.54
N LYS A 199 -20.19 -14.95 2.90
CA LYS A 199 -21.12 -15.93 3.44
C LYS A 199 -20.42 -17.28 3.69
N GLN A 200 -19.61 -17.78 2.76
CA GLN A 200 -18.85 -19.03 2.96
C GLN A 200 -17.96 -18.98 4.20
N ALA A 201 -17.28 -17.85 4.44
CA ALA A 201 -16.44 -17.68 5.61
C ALA A 201 -17.28 -17.59 6.90
N GLN A 202 -18.41 -16.88 6.86
CA GLN A 202 -19.31 -16.73 8.00
C GLN A 202 -19.99 -18.05 8.37
N ASP A 203 -20.49 -18.81 7.39
CA ASP A 203 -21.12 -20.12 7.61
C ASP A 203 -20.16 -21.07 8.35
N TRP A 204 -18.88 -21.10 7.94
CA TRP A 204 -17.87 -21.90 8.63
C TRP A 204 -17.67 -21.46 10.09
N ILE A 205 -17.66 -20.14 10.35
CA ILE A 205 -17.54 -19.59 11.71
C ILE A 205 -18.73 -20.02 12.57
N ASP A 206 -19.94 -19.90 12.03
CA ASP A 206 -21.18 -20.19 12.74
C ASP A 206 -21.31 -21.69 13.06
N GLU A 207 -20.98 -22.55 12.10
CA GLU A 207 -20.94 -24.02 12.28
C GLU A 207 -19.92 -24.49 13.33
N ASN A 208 -18.88 -23.70 13.59
CA ASN A 208 -17.82 -24.03 14.54
C ASN A 208 -17.87 -23.16 15.81
N ASN A 209 -18.95 -22.41 16.02
CA ASN A 209 -19.10 -21.56 17.20
C ASN A 209 -19.04 -22.39 18.50
N GLY A 210 -18.29 -21.92 19.48
CA GLY A 210 -18.04 -22.65 20.73
C GLY A 210 -17.12 -23.87 20.61
N ASN A 211 -16.62 -24.21 19.41
CA ASN A 211 -15.72 -25.36 19.18
C ASN A 211 -14.48 -24.96 18.37
N LEU A 212 -13.55 -24.25 19.02
CA LEU A 212 -12.34 -23.71 18.39
C LEU A 212 -11.03 -24.41 18.80
N MET A 213 -11.11 -25.63 19.32
CA MET A 213 -9.94 -26.37 19.81
C MET A 213 -8.94 -26.72 18.69
N GLY A 214 -7.65 -26.80 19.04
CA GLY A 214 -6.57 -27.18 18.11
C GLY A 214 -6.45 -26.23 16.90
N ASP A 215 -6.32 -26.80 15.70
CA ASP A 215 -6.14 -26.03 14.46
C ASP A 215 -7.39 -25.20 14.07
N LYS A 216 -8.55 -25.44 14.69
CA LYS A 216 -9.76 -24.64 14.44
C LYS A 216 -9.59 -23.18 14.85
N THR A 217 -8.77 -22.87 15.85
CA THR A 217 -8.48 -21.48 16.21
C THR A 217 -7.81 -20.73 15.05
N LYS A 218 -6.82 -21.34 14.38
CA LYS A 218 -6.13 -20.72 13.23
C LYS A 218 -7.10 -20.51 12.07
N LYS A 219 -7.95 -21.50 11.78
CA LYS A 219 -8.99 -21.39 10.74
C LYS A 219 -10.01 -20.31 11.07
N TYR A 220 -10.46 -20.22 12.31
CA TYR A 220 -11.36 -19.14 12.76
C TYR A 220 -10.76 -17.76 12.53
N LEU A 221 -9.50 -17.55 12.92
CA LEU A 221 -8.83 -16.26 12.67
C LEU A 221 -8.72 -15.95 11.18
N PHE A 222 -8.44 -16.95 10.33
CA PHE A 222 -8.43 -16.78 8.88
C PHE A 222 -9.81 -16.44 8.31
N TYR A 223 -10.85 -17.18 8.66
CA TYR A 223 -12.21 -16.91 8.15
C TYR A 223 -12.75 -15.59 8.67
N LYS A 224 -12.46 -15.22 9.92
CA LYS A 224 -12.79 -13.89 10.47
C LYS A 224 -12.08 -12.79 9.70
N SER A 225 -10.79 -12.97 9.36
CA SER A 225 -10.07 -12.07 8.47
C SER A 225 -10.74 -11.97 7.10
N ALA A 226 -11.21 -13.08 6.53
CA ALA A 226 -11.88 -13.08 5.23
C ALA A 226 -13.21 -12.31 5.28
N VAL A 227 -14.01 -12.49 6.34
CA VAL A 227 -15.25 -11.72 6.55
C VAL A 227 -14.96 -10.22 6.60
N ILE A 228 -14.01 -9.79 7.44
CA ILE A 228 -13.64 -8.36 7.58
C ILE A 228 -13.12 -7.79 6.26
N SER A 229 -12.28 -8.53 5.54
CA SER A 229 -11.79 -8.10 4.22
C SER A 229 -12.92 -7.96 3.20
N CYS A 230 -13.94 -8.83 3.24
CA CYS A 230 -15.11 -8.70 2.37
C CYS A 230 -15.93 -7.46 2.75
N ASP A 231 -16.12 -7.19 4.05
CA ASP A 231 -16.78 -5.98 4.54
C ASP A 231 -16.06 -4.69 4.13
N ALA A 232 -14.73 -4.75 3.94
CA ALA A 232 -13.97 -3.61 3.44
C ALA A 232 -14.24 -3.31 1.95
N LEU A 233 -14.84 -4.25 1.21
CA LEU A 233 -15.07 -4.16 -0.24
C LEU A 233 -16.55 -3.98 -0.61
N THR A 234 -17.46 -3.98 0.36
CA THR A 234 -18.91 -3.90 0.16
C THR A 234 -19.54 -2.87 1.07
#